data_AF-A0A7W7KPP0-F1
#
_entry.id   AF-A0A7W7KPP0-F1
#
_cell.length_a   1.000
_cell.length_b   1.000
_cell.length_c   1.000
_cell.angle_alpha   90.00
_cell.angle_beta   90.00
_cell.angle_gamma   90.00
#
_symmetry.space_group_name_H-M   'P 1'
#
loop_
_entity.id
_entity.type
_entity.pdbx_description
1 polymer ?
#
loop_
_entity_poly.entity_id
_entity_poly.type
_entity_poly.pdbx_seq_one_letter_code
_entity_poly.pdbx_strand_id
1 'polypeptide(L)'
;MPSLRVEIVRYTDDCFAGWAECRLIDAGGRDWRFLKPRSRLRTASSDDRLPAVGRIDCEVLERLDGSVLVSTANPRGIKSLDGENRFRIPLSALIED
;
A
#
# COMPACT_ATOMS: atom_id res chain seq x y z
N MET A 1 -13.72 -2.60 2.98
CA MET A 1 -13.03 -2.40 1.68
C MET A 1 -11.67 -3.06 1.79
N PRO A 2 -11.25 -3.89 0.82
CA PRO A 2 -9.98 -4.60 0.89
C PRO A 2 -8.80 -3.64 1.04
N SER A 3 -7.76 -4.11 1.72
CA SER A 3 -6.54 -3.34 1.91
C SER A 3 -5.30 -4.22 1.79
N LEU A 4 -4.19 -3.57 1.47
CA LEU A 4 -2.87 -4.17 1.31
C LEU A 4 -2.05 -3.90 2.55
N ARG A 5 -1.40 -4.93 3.08
CA ARG A 5 -0.33 -4.76 4.06
C ARG A 5 0.90 -4.16 3.37
N VAL A 6 1.36 -3.02 3.84
CA VAL A 6 2.54 -2.32 3.32
C VAL A 6 3.55 -2.03 4.42
N GLU A 7 4.79 -1.76 4.04
CA GLU A 7 5.83 -1.24 4.92
C GLU A 7 5.93 0.27 4.75
N ILE A 8 5.77 1.03 5.83
CA ILE A 8 6.01 2.47 5.87
C ILE A 8 7.51 2.65 6.06
N VAL A 9 8.18 3.32 5.12
CA VAL A 9 9.65 3.41 5.08
C VAL A 9 10.19 4.79 5.42
N ARG A 10 9.42 5.86 5.14
CA ARG A 10 9.76 7.24 5.51
C ARG A 10 8.50 8.10 5.52
N TYR A 11 8.54 9.17 6.31
CA TYR A 11 7.62 10.31 6.16
C TYR A 11 8.27 11.39 5.30
N THR A 12 7.47 12.10 4.51
CA THR A 12 7.94 13.12 3.57
C THR A 12 6.93 14.26 3.43
N ASP A 13 7.42 15.44 3.07
CA ASP A 13 6.60 16.63 2.83
C ASP A 13 6.31 16.86 1.33
N ASP A 14 6.72 15.93 0.45
CA ASP A 14 6.70 16.05 -1.02
C ASP A 14 5.35 16.49 -1.63
N CYS A 15 4.22 16.34 -0.93
CA CYS A 15 2.88 16.60 -1.48
C CYS A 15 1.89 17.34 -0.52
N PHE A 16 2.36 17.97 0.57
CA PHE A 16 1.57 18.72 1.60
C PHE A 16 0.84 17.88 2.68
N ALA A 17 0.83 18.41 3.91
CA ALA A 17 0.39 17.79 5.18
C ALA A 17 0.84 16.32 5.38
N GLY A 18 2.15 16.07 5.28
CA GLY A 18 2.79 14.82 5.66
C GLY A 18 2.32 13.58 4.89
N TRP A 19 3.19 13.04 4.05
CA TRP A 19 2.97 11.78 3.35
C TRP A 19 3.84 10.69 3.94
N ALA A 20 3.37 9.46 3.86
CA ALA A 20 4.20 8.31 4.13
C ALA A 20 4.49 7.60 2.81
N GLU A 21 5.77 7.33 2.57
CA GLU A 21 6.15 6.41 1.53
C GLU A 21 5.98 4.99 2.04
N CYS A 22 5.22 4.22 1.28
CA CYS A 22 4.86 2.85 1.56
C CYS A 22 5.50 1.95 0.50
N ARG A 23 5.94 0.79 0.93
CA ARG A 23 6.57 -0.25 0.13
C ARG A 23 5.76 -1.53 0.18
N LEU A 24 5.66 -2.21 -0.95
CA LEU A 24 5.12 -3.55 -1.06
C LEU A 24 5.99 -4.38 -2.00
N ILE A 25 6.28 -5.62 -1.63
CA ILE A 25 6.83 -6.60 -2.57
C ILE A 25 5.68 -7.44 -3.11
N ASP A 26 5.53 -7.47 -4.42
CA ASP A 26 4.45 -8.19 -5.08
C ASP A 26 4.78 -9.69 -5.23
N ALA A 27 3.84 -10.48 -5.76
CA ALA A 27 4.01 -11.92 -5.94
C ALA A 27 5.13 -12.30 -6.94
N GLY A 28 5.53 -11.36 -7.80
CA GLY A 28 6.64 -11.52 -8.74
C GLY A 28 7.99 -11.02 -8.19
N GLY A 29 8.02 -10.53 -6.95
CA GLY A 29 9.23 -9.97 -6.34
C GLY A 29 9.52 -8.51 -6.73
N ARG A 30 8.61 -7.83 -7.42
CA ARG A 30 8.78 -6.41 -7.76
C ARG A 30 8.52 -5.54 -6.54
N ASP A 31 9.35 -4.50 -6.40
CA ASP A 31 9.20 -3.44 -5.40
C ASP A 31 8.20 -2.39 -5.91
N TRP A 32 7.16 -2.14 -5.13
CA TRP A 32 6.14 -1.13 -5.39
C TRP A 32 6.20 -0.03 -4.34
N ARG A 33 6.25 1.23 -4.81
CA ARG A 33 6.33 2.41 -3.97
C ARG A 33 5.11 3.29 -4.13
N PHE A 34 4.51 3.65 -2.99
CA PHE A 34 3.31 4.47 -2.93
C PHE A 34 3.47 5.62 -1.96
N LEU A 35 2.84 6.75 -2.26
CA LEU A 35 2.59 7.82 -1.30
C LEU A 35 1.14 7.71 -0.82
N LYS A 36 0.95 7.72 0.51
CA LYS A 36 -0.35 7.84 1.20
C LYS A 36 -0.29 9.02 2.19
N PRO A 37 -1.30 9.90 2.27
CA PRO A 37 -1.34 10.93 3.30
C PRO A 37 -1.29 10.27 4.68
N ARG A 38 -0.38 10.75 5.54
CA ARG A 38 -0.18 10.18 6.89
C ARG A 38 -1.46 10.19 7.70
N SER A 39 -2.29 11.24 7.55
CA SER A 39 -3.59 11.38 8.20
C SER A 39 -4.62 10.30 7.81
N ARG A 40 -4.40 9.60 6.69
CA ARG A 40 -5.28 8.51 6.19
C ARG A 40 -4.58 7.16 6.18
N LEU A 41 -3.37 7.08 6.72
CA LEU A 41 -2.62 5.85 6.80
C LEU A 41 -3.01 5.09 8.06
N ARG A 42 -3.42 3.83 7.89
CA ARG A 42 -3.73 2.94 9.00
C ARG A 42 -2.44 2.22 9.41
N THR A 43 -1.93 2.50 10.61
CA THR A 43 -0.75 1.87 11.21
C THR A 43 -1.13 1.19 12.53
N ALA A 44 -0.47 0.08 12.86
CA ALA A 44 -0.65 -0.61 14.14
C ALA A 44 0.14 0.04 15.30
N SER A 45 1.17 0.83 14.98
CA SER A 45 2.03 1.51 15.96
C SER A 45 1.71 3.01 15.98
N SER A 46 1.51 3.57 17.18
CA SER A 46 1.42 5.03 17.41
C SER A 46 2.79 5.71 17.44
N ASP A 47 3.86 4.93 17.64
CA ASP A 47 5.23 5.45 17.58
C ASP A 47 5.66 5.54 16.11
N ASP A 48 6.18 6.70 15.70
CA ASP A 48 6.73 7.01 14.36
C ASP A 48 8.05 6.26 14.04
N ARG A 49 8.27 5.09 14.65
CA ARG A 49 9.44 4.24 14.36
C ARG A 49 9.28 3.58 13.01
N LEU A 50 10.37 3.54 12.25
CA LEU A 50 10.38 3.01 10.89
C LEU A 50 11.48 1.94 10.73
N PRO A 51 11.28 0.92 9.87
CA PRO A 51 10.05 0.67 9.12
C PRO A 51 8.87 0.24 10.02
N ALA A 52 7.65 0.59 9.62
CA ALA A 52 6.41 0.21 10.32
C ALA A 52 5.42 -0.50 9.40
N VAL A 53 4.51 -1.29 9.95
CA VAL A 53 3.43 -1.92 9.17
C VAL A 53 2.28 -0.93 9.00
N GLY A 54 1.92 -0.68 7.74
CA GLY A 54 0.78 0.12 7.34
C GLY A 54 -0.25 -0.66 6.52
N ARG A 55 -1.39 -0.01 6.26
CA ARG A 55 -2.40 -0.48 5.31
C ARG A 55 -2.78 0.61 4.31
N ILE A 56 -2.84 0.23 3.03
CA ILE A 56 -3.42 1.07 1.97
C ILE A 56 -4.62 0.35 1.35
N ASP A 57 -5.62 1.10 0.93
CA ASP A 57 -6.82 0.53 0.33
C ASP A 57 -6.54 0.04 -1.10
N CYS A 58 -7.25 -0.99 -1.53
CA CYS A 58 -7.18 -1.49 -2.90
C CYS A 58 -8.53 -2.03 -3.37
N GLU A 59 -8.66 -2.18 -4.67
CA GLU A 59 -9.72 -2.98 -5.29
C GLU A 59 -9.18 -4.35 -5.65
N VAL A 60 -9.93 -5.40 -5.33
CA VAL A 60 -9.65 -6.76 -5.82
C VAL A 60 -10.27 -6.88 -7.21
N LEU A 61 -9.44 -7.12 -8.22
CA LEU A 61 -9.87 -7.28 -9.60
C LEU A 61 -10.15 -8.74 -9.94
N GLU A 62 -9.27 -9.65 -9.48
CA GLU A 62 -9.36 -11.08 -9.78
C GLU A 62 -8.64 -11.89 -8.70
N ARG A 63 -9.21 -13.05 -8.34
CA ARG A 63 -8.56 -14.03 -7.46
C ARG A 63 -7.98 -15.16 -8.30
N LEU A 64 -6.75 -15.53 -8.00
CA LEU A 64 -6.00 -16.57 -8.68
C LEU A 64 -5.48 -17.57 -7.63
N ASP A 65 -5.04 -18.75 -8.07
CA ASP A 65 -4.46 -19.72 -7.15
C ASP A 65 -3.17 -19.15 -6.52
N GLY A 66 -3.24 -18.86 -5.22
CA GLY A 66 -2.12 -18.33 -4.42
C GLY A 66 -1.87 -16.82 -4.52
N SER A 67 -2.58 -16.09 -5.37
CA SER A 67 -2.39 -14.64 -5.55
C SER A 67 -3.68 -13.90 -5.90
N VAL A 68 -3.64 -12.57 -5.79
CA VAL A 68 -4.77 -11.70 -6.13
C VAL A 68 -4.28 -10.57 -7.01
N LEU A 69 -4.98 -10.33 -8.12
CA LEU A 69 -4.76 -9.13 -8.92
C LEU A 69 -5.53 -7.98 -8.28
N VAL A 70 -4.82 -6.90 -7.95
CA VAL A 70 -5.40 -5.73 -7.27
C VAL A 70 -5.12 -4.45 -8.04
N SER A 71 -5.89 -3.41 -7.72
CA SER A 71 -5.71 -2.05 -8.23
C SER A 71 -5.68 -1.02 -7.11
N THR A 72 -4.75 -0.05 -7.19
CA THR A 72 -4.72 1.15 -6.34
C THR A 72 -5.14 2.42 -7.08
N ALA A 73 -5.76 2.30 -8.27
CA ALA A 73 -6.14 3.44 -9.12
C ALA A 73 -7.28 4.30 -8.54
N ASN A 74 -8.31 3.65 -8.02
CA ASN A 74 -9.54 4.27 -7.55
C ASN A 74 -9.59 4.64 -6.05
N PRO A 75 -8.88 3.97 -5.11
CA PRO A 75 -8.88 4.43 -3.74
C PRO A 75 -8.19 5.79 -3.61
N ARG A 76 -8.96 6.79 -3.17
CA ARG A 76 -8.48 8.17 -3.07
C ARG A 76 -7.26 8.28 -2.15
N GLY A 77 -6.30 9.09 -2.59
CA GLY A 77 -5.12 9.43 -1.81
C GLY A 77 -4.04 8.36 -1.80
N ILE A 78 -4.02 7.44 -2.76
CA ILE A 78 -2.85 6.59 -3.01
C ILE A 78 -2.24 7.05 -4.33
N LYS A 79 -0.94 7.34 -4.31
CA LYS A 79 -0.18 7.70 -5.50
C LYS A 79 0.94 6.69 -5.67
N SER A 80 0.93 5.93 -6.76
CA SER A 80 2.09 5.16 -7.18
C SER A 80 3.20 6.09 -7.66
N LEU A 81 4.45 5.81 -7.26
CA LEU A 81 5.59 6.59 -7.72
C LEU A 81 5.99 6.27 -9.17
N ASP A 82 5.70 5.04 -9.63
CA ASP A 82 6.01 4.59 -10.99
C ASP A 82 4.85 4.83 -11.98
N GLY A 83 3.73 5.37 -11.51
CA GLY A 83 2.52 5.61 -12.31
C GLY A 83 1.67 4.35 -12.59
N GLU A 84 2.21 3.16 -12.37
CA GLU A 84 1.46 1.89 -12.44
C GLU A 84 0.64 1.65 -11.19
N ASN A 85 -0.49 0.96 -11.31
CA ASN A 85 -1.43 0.76 -10.20
C ASN A 85 -2.09 -0.62 -10.17
N ARG A 86 -1.69 -1.55 -11.04
CA ARG A 86 -2.23 -2.91 -11.11
C ARG A 86 -1.12 -3.93 -10.94
N PHE A 87 -1.27 -4.84 -9.98
CA PHE A 87 -0.24 -5.80 -9.64
C PHE A 87 -0.79 -7.01 -8.92
N ARG A 88 -0.03 -8.10 -8.91
CA ARG A 88 -0.39 -9.34 -8.22
C ARG A 88 0.27 -9.41 -6.87
N ILE A 89 -0.51 -9.67 -5.83
CA ILE A 89 0.00 -9.82 -4.46
C ILE A 89 -0.17 -11.27 -3.98
N PRO A 90 0.69 -11.74 -3.06
CA PRO A 90 0.40 -12.97 -2.33
C PRO A 90 -0.85 -12.76 -1.45
N LEU A 91 -1.62 -13.84 -1.23
CA LEU A 91 -2.82 -13.79 -0.38
C LEU A 91 -2.54 -13.24 1.03
N SER A 92 -1.34 -13.50 1.57
CA SER A 92 -0.91 -13.01 2.88
C SER A 92 -0.74 -11.49 2.98
N ALA A 93 -0.69 -10.78 1.85
CA ALA A 93 -0.63 -9.32 1.79
C ALA A 93 -2.02 -8.67 1.69
N LEU A 94 -3.07 -9.45 1.39
CA LEU A 94 -4.45 -8.96 1.33
C LEU A 94 -5.08 -9.00 2.73
N ILE A 95 -5.79 -7.93 3.09
CA ILE A 95 -6.53 -7.79 4.34
C ILE A 95 -7.98 -7.47 3.98
N GLU A 96 -8.88 -8.36 4.39
CA GLU A 96 -10.33 -8.27 4.20
C GLU A 96 -10.98 -8.33 5.59
N ASP A 97 -11.14 -7.16 6.23
CA ASP A 97 -11.93 -7.02 7.47
C ASP A 97 -13.43 -6.96 7.15
#